data_AF-A0A159Z3J2-F1
#
_entry.id   AF-A0A159Z3J2-F1
#
_cell.length_a   1.000
_cell.length_b   1.000
_cell.length_c   1.000
_cell.angle_alpha   90.00
_cell.angle_beta   90.00
_cell.angle_gamma   90.00
#
_symmetry.space_group_name_H-M   'P 1'
#
loop_
_entity.id
_entity.type
_entity.pdbx_description
1 polymer ?
#
loop_
_entity_poly.entity_id
_entity_poly.type
_entity_poly.pdbx_seq_one_letter_code
_entity_poly.pdbx_strand_id
1 'polypeptide(L)'
;MLNGKIGLTMLLALLIPACAQPPSAQVEALGKQPTSSLCTAHVAASGADLLAIEAELGVRGALQCKTTYGSTSYVGQRTAGSVGRPLYARSTADAAAGDDRNCSDFVSAAEAQRFFIANGGPTRDPHRLDGDGDGNACEWGRTLKSSVAKYRPKPVQYTAPRRSTPTCHTGPRGGRFYYSASGNKVYGC
;
A
#
# COMPACT_ATOMS: atom_id res chain seq x y z
N MET A 1 14.87 -38.67 -52.30
CA MET A 1 13.50 -38.14 -52.17
C MET A 1 12.99 -38.44 -50.77
N LEU A 2 13.13 -37.53 -49.82
CA LEU A 2 12.43 -37.60 -48.53
C LEU A 2 11.76 -36.24 -48.31
N ASN A 3 10.45 -36.18 -48.55
CA ASN A 3 9.64 -34.99 -48.34
C ASN A 3 9.20 -34.96 -46.87
N GLY A 4 9.85 -34.12 -46.06
CA GLY A 4 9.39 -33.77 -44.72
C GLY A 4 8.24 -32.77 -44.80
N LYS A 5 7.02 -33.20 -44.45
CA LYS A 5 5.87 -32.32 -44.25
C LYS A 5 6.08 -31.54 -42.95
N ILE A 6 6.36 -30.25 -43.07
CA ILE A 6 6.33 -29.30 -41.95
C ILE A 6 4.86 -29.13 -41.56
N GLY A 7 4.43 -29.85 -40.53
CA GLY A 7 3.14 -29.64 -39.89
C GLY A 7 3.16 -28.31 -39.15
N LEU A 8 2.74 -27.24 -39.82
CA LEU A 8 2.40 -25.97 -39.19
C LEU A 8 1.11 -26.19 -38.40
N THR A 9 1.24 -26.66 -37.16
CA THR A 9 0.16 -26.66 -36.18
C THR A 9 -0.17 -25.21 -35.87
N MET A 10 -1.16 -24.68 -36.58
CA MET A 10 -1.83 -23.43 -36.30
C MET A 10 -2.32 -23.50 -34.85
N LEU A 11 -1.61 -22.84 -33.93
CA LEU A 11 -2.10 -22.57 -32.59
C LEU A 11 -3.37 -21.74 -32.77
N LEU A 12 -4.52 -22.42 -32.74
CA LEU A 12 -5.81 -21.79 -32.59
C LEU A 12 -5.78 -21.12 -31.22
N ALA A 13 -5.49 -19.82 -31.19
CA ALA A 13 -5.62 -19.00 -30.01
C ALA A 13 -7.10 -19.01 -29.62
N LEU A 14 -7.46 -19.95 -28.74
CA LEU A 14 -8.69 -19.93 -27.98
C LEU A 14 -8.71 -18.61 -27.21
N LEU A 15 -9.42 -17.63 -27.76
CA LEU A 15 -9.86 -16.45 -27.03
C LEU A 15 -10.87 -16.93 -25.98
N ILE A 16 -10.35 -17.40 -24.84
CA ILE A 16 -11.17 -17.71 -23.67
C ILE A 16 -11.79 -16.37 -23.25
N PRO A 17 -13.13 -16.26 -23.18
CA PRO A 17 -13.75 -15.07 -22.64
C PRO A 17 -13.23 -14.86 -21.23
N ALA A 18 -12.84 -13.63 -20.89
CA ALA A 18 -12.39 -13.26 -19.55
C ALA A 18 -13.56 -13.44 -18.57
N CYS A 19 -13.79 -14.67 -18.11
CA CYS A 19 -14.69 -14.94 -17.00
C CYS A 19 -14.11 -14.23 -15.78
N ALA A 20 -14.86 -13.29 -15.20
CA ALA A 20 -14.55 -12.75 -13.89
C ALA A 20 -14.48 -13.92 -12.91
N GLN A 21 -13.27 -14.28 -12.48
CA GLN A 21 -13.07 -15.38 -11.52
C GLN A 21 -13.83 -15.04 -10.24
N PRO A 22 -14.42 -16.04 -9.55
CA PRO A 22 -15.03 -15.77 -8.25
C PRO A 22 -13.98 -15.21 -7.27
N PRO A 23 -14.34 -14.28 -6.37
CA PRO A 23 -13.40 -13.66 -5.44
C PRO A 23 -12.56 -14.67 -4.63
N SER A 24 -13.17 -15.79 -4.26
CA SER A 24 -12.48 -16.90 -3.58
C SER A 24 -11.33 -17.51 -4.41
N ALA A 25 -11.54 -17.75 -5.70
CA ALA A 25 -10.50 -18.28 -6.59
C ALA A 25 -9.38 -17.26 -6.82
N GLN A 26 -9.70 -15.96 -6.86
CA GLN A 26 -8.69 -14.89 -6.97
C GLN A 26 -7.80 -14.86 -5.74
N VAL A 27 -8.39 -14.88 -4.53
CA VAL A 27 -7.65 -14.91 -3.27
C VAL A 27 -6.82 -16.19 -3.12
N GLU A 28 -7.31 -17.33 -3.59
CA GLU A 28 -6.54 -18.57 -3.63
C GLU A 28 -5.34 -18.47 -4.58
N ALA A 29 -5.53 -17.89 -5.77
CA ALA A 29 -4.45 -17.68 -6.73
C ALA A 29 -3.36 -16.74 -6.18
N LEU A 30 -3.73 -15.66 -5.47
CA LEU A 30 -2.78 -14.79 -4.79
C LEU A 30 -1.99 -15.54 -3.70
N GLY A 31 -2.66 -16.42 -2.95
CA GLY A 31 -2.04 -17.28 -1.95
C GLY A 31 -0.94 -18.20 -2.50
N LYS A 32 -1.06 -18.61 -3.76
CA LYS A 32 -0.06 -19.48 -4.44
C LYS A 32 1.13 -18.70 -5.02
N GLN A 33 1.05 -17.37 -5.15
CA GLN A 33 2.14 -16.56 -5.69
C GLN A 33 3.24 -16.32 -4.65
N PRO A 34 4.52 -16.15 -5.08
CA PRO A 34 5.58 -15.73 -4.16
C PRO A 34 5.39 -14.28 -3.73
N THR A 35 5.91 -13.93 -2.54
CA THR A 35 5.78 -12.58 -1.97
C THR A 35 6.35 -11.50 -2.89
N SER A 36 7.41 -11.80 -3.65
CA SER A 36 7.98 -10.89 -4.65
C SER A 36 7.01 -10.54 -5.78
N SER A 37 6.22 -11.51 -6.26
CA SER A 37 5.18 -11.27 -7.27
C SER A 37 4.07 -10.39 -6.71
N LEU A 38 3.62 -10.68 -5.49
CA LEU A 38 2.62 -9.86 -4.79
C LEU A 38 3.13 -8.43 -4.56
N CYS A 39 4.41 -8.26 -4.23
CA CYS A 39 5.02 -6.95 -4.09
C CYS A 39 5.06 -6.16 -5.41
N THR A 40 5.29 -6.82 -6.54
CA THR A 40 5.21 -6.19 -7.87
C THR A 40 3.76 -5.81 -8.19
N ALA A 41 2.82 -6.73 -7.98
CA ALA A 41 1.40 -6.51 -8.22
C ALA A 41 0.84 -5.41 -7.30
N HIS A 42 1.31 -5.31 -6.07
CA HIS A 42 0.92 -4.31 -5.08
C HIS A 42 1.11 -2.88 -5.58
N VAL A 43 2.12 -2.61 -6.42
CA VAL A 43 2.34 -1.27 -6.98
C VAL A 43 1.38 -0.96 -8.13
N ALA A 44 1.02 -1.98 -8.92
CA ALA A 44 0.20 -1.84 -10.13
C ALA A 44 -1.31 -1.95 -9.88
N ALA A 45 -1.73 -2.72 -8.88
CA ALA A 45 -3.14 -3.00 -8.59
C ALA A 45 -3.89 -1.79 -8.05
N SER A 46 -5.21 -1.84 -8.11
CA SER A 46 -6.12 -0.84 -7.52
C SER A 46 -7.43 -1.50 -7.10
N GLY A 47 -8.31 -0.76 -6.41
CA GLY A 47 -9.63 -1.26 -6.01
C GLY A 47 -9.57 -2.56 -5.19
N ALA A 48 -10.46 -3.50 -5.48
CA ALA A 48 -10.57 -4.77 -4.77
C ALA A 48 -9.32 -5.65 -4.90
N ASP A 49 -8.66 -5.65 -6.06
CA ASP A 49 -7.42 -6.42 -6.27
C ASP A 49 -6.30 -5.95 -5.33
N LEU A 50 -6.20 -4.63 -5.13
CA LEU A 50 -5.24 -4.06 -4.19
C LEU A 50 -5.54 -4.49 -2.75
N LEU A 51 -6.81 -4.48 -2.34
CA LEU A 51 -7.21 -4.94 -1.01
C LEU A 51 -6.86 -6.42 -0.80
N ALA A 52 -7.06 -7.26 -1.81
CA ALA A 52 -6.74 -8.69 -1.76
C ALA A 52 -5.23 -8.94 -1.64
N ILE A 53 -4.44 -8.22 -2.43
CA ILE A 53 -2.97 -8.30 -2.39
C ILE A 53 -2.44 -7.83 -1.03
N GLU A 54 -2.95 -6.70 -0.51
CA GLU A 54 -2.53 -6.18 0.78
C GLU A 54 -2.89 -7.11 1.94
N ALA A 55 -4.07 -7.76 1.89
CA ALA A 55 -4.47 -8.76 2.87
C ALA A 55 -3.52 -9.97 2.86
N GLU A 56 -3.20 -10.51 1.67
CA GLU A 56 -2.27 -11.64 1.54
C GLU A 56 -0.84 -11.27 1.99
N LEU A 57 -0.35 -10.08 1.63
CA LEU A 57 0.92 -9.57 2.14
C LEU A 57 0.90 -9.42 3.68
N GLY A 58 -0.23 -8.98 4.23
CA GLY A 58 -0.46 -8.90 5.68
C GLY A 58 -0.39 -10.26 6.36
N VAL A 59 -1.05 -11.29 5.79
CA VAL A 59 -1.02 -12.67 6.31
C VAL A 59 0.42 -13.19 6.36
N ARG A 60 1.26 -12.81 5.40
CA ARG A 60 2.67 -13.19 5.34
C ARG A 60 3.59 -12.35 6.22
N GLY A 61 3.06 -11.30 6.88
CA GLY A 61 3.88 -10.32 7.61
C GLY A 61 4.76 -9.44 6.70
N ALA A 62 4.53 -9.45 5.39
CA ALA A 62 5.32 -8.75 4.39
C ALA A 62 4.76 -7.33 4.13
N LEU A 63 4.74 -6.48 5.15
CA LEU A 63 4.13 -5.15 5.09
C LEU A 63 4.92 -4.12 4.26
N GLN A 64 6.15 -4.42 3.87
CA GLN A 64 7.01 -3.54 3.08
C GLN A 64 7.59 -4.30 1.89
N CYS A 65 7.44 -3.72 0.70
CA CYS A 65 7.93 -4.25 -0.55
C CYS A 65 9.05 -3.36 -1.08
N LYS A 66 10.21 -3.96 -1.34
CA LYS A 66 11.38 -3.28 -1.89
C LYS A 66 11.61 -3.74 -3.32
N THR A 67 11.70 -2.80 -4.25
CA THR A 67 12.07 -3.11 -5.64
C THR A 67 13.58 -3.15 -5.79
N THR A 68 14.07 -3.82 -6.84
CA THR A 68 15.50 -3.82 -7.22
C THR A 68 16.04 -2.41 -7.40
N TYR A 69 15.19 -1.47 -7.85
CA TYR A 69 15.53 -0.07 -8.11
C TYR A 69 15.51 0.82 -6.85
N GLY A 70 15.33 0.24 -5.65
CA GLY A 70 15.33 1.00 -4.39
C GLY A 70 14.00 1.65 -4.03
N SER A 71 13.00 1.60 -4.91
CA SER A 71 11.64 2.05 -4.58
C SER A 71 11.05 1.15 -3.51
N THR A 72 10.43 1.78 -2.51
CA THR A 72 9.75 1.09 -1.42
C THR A 72 8.26 1.39 -1.51
N SER A 73 7.44 0.34 -1.53
CA SER A 73 6.00 0.44 -1.23
C SER A 73 5.71 -0.27 0.09
N TYR A 74 4.61 0.08 0.73
CA TYR A 74 4.18 -0.56 1.96
C TYR A 74 2.66 -0.73 1.97
N VAL A 75 2.20 -1.79 2.61
CA VAL A 75 0.78 -2.08 2.79
C VAL A 75 0.11 -0.91 3.50
N GLY A 76 -1.03 -0.44 2.99
CA GLY A 76 -1.72 0.73 3.54
C GLY A 76 -1.34 2.06 2.90
N GLN A 77 -0.28 2.11 2.07
CA GLN A 77 0.16 3.38 1.46
C GLN A 77 -0.96 4.07 0.67
N ARG A 78 -1.84 3.31 0.02
CA ARG A 78 -2.94 3.84 -0.80
C ARG A 78 -4.33 3.58 -0.22
N THR A 79 -4.45 2.68 0.74
CA THR A 79 -5.71 2.18 1.29
C THR A 79 -5.97 2.67 2.71
N ALA A 80 -4.94 3.03 3.50
CA ALA A 80 -5.14 3.50 4.88
C ALA A 80 -5.95 4.81 4.97
N GLY A 81 -6.02 5.58 3.89
CA GLY A 81 -6.80 6.83 3.82
C GLY A 81 -8.32 6.63 3.76
N SER A 82 -8.80 5.42 3.45
CA SER A 82 -10.23 5.08 3.52
C SER A 82 -10.66 4.53 4.86
N VAL A 83 -9.73 4.18 5.75
CA VAL A 83 -10.04 3.53 7.03
C VAL A 83 -10.93 4.42 7.92
N GLY A 84 -12.10 3.90 8.28
CA GLY A 84 -13.16 4.54 9.04
C GLY A 84 -14.14 5.36 8.20
N ARG A 85 -14.04 5.35 6.86
CA ARG A 85 -15.00 6.02 5.98
C ARG A 85 -16.00 4.99 5.47
N PRO A 86 -17.33 5.14 5.70
CA PRO A 86 -18.32 4.16 5.29
C PRO A 86 -18.50 4.19 3.76
N LEU A 87 -17.70 3.39 3.05
CA LEU A 87 -17.70 3.29 1.58
C LEU A 87 -18.75 2.31 1.07
N TYR A 88 -19.14 1.34 1.90
CA TYR A 88 -20.05 0.26 1.55
C TYR A 88 -21.23 0.25 2.52
N ALA A 89 -22.44 0.35 1.99
CA ALA A 89 -23.64 0.25 2.80
C ALA A 89 -23.74 -1.16 3.41
N ARG A 90 -23.93 -1.23 4.73
CA ARG A 90 -24.13 -2.49 5.46
C ARG A 90 -25.59 -2.65 5.81
N SER A 91 -26.21 -3.70 5.29
CA SER A 91 -27.60 -4.03 5.63
C SER A 91 -27.63 -5.34 6.41
N THR A 92 -28.57 -5.48 7.33
CA THR A 92 -28.77 -6.75 8.05
C THR A 92 -29.27 -7.88 7.13
N ALA A 93 -29.64 -7.56 5.89
CA ALA A 93 -30.06 -8.50 4.86
C ALA A 93 -28.88 -9.17 4.15
N ASP A 94 -27.64 -8.70 4.36
CA ASP A 94 -26.44 -9.30 3.75
C ASP A 94 -25.99 -10.58 4.47
N ALA A 95 -26.50 -10.85 5.67
CA ALA A 95 -26.13 -12.01 6.48
C ALA A 95 -26.49 -13.33 5.77
N ALA A 96 -25.50 -14.19 5.58
CA ALA A 96 -25.71 -15.50 4.97
C ALA A 96 -26.24 -16.52 5.98
N ALA A 97 -27.16 -17.40 5.56
CA ALA A 97 -27.57 -18.57 6.32
C ALA A 97 -26.48 -19.67 6.21
N GLY A 98 -25.38 -19.53 6.96
CA GLY A 98 -24.22 -20.42 6.90
C GLY A 98 -23.36 -20.40 8.16
N ASP A 99 -22.14 -20.95 8.08
CA ASP A 99 -21.11 -20.89 9.14
C ASP A 99 -20.61 -19.45 9.28
N ASP A 100 -21.19 -18.72 10.22
CA ASP A 100 -20.82 -17.34 10.52
C ASP A 100 -19.40 -17.29 11.11
N ARG A 101 -18.65 -16.24 10.77
CA ARG A 101 -17.28 -16.05 11.24
C ARG A 101 -17.18 -14.71 11.93
N ASN A 102 -16.54 -14.70 13.09
CA ASN A 102 -16.29 -13.51 13.88
C ASN A 102 -14.82 -13.15 13.86
N CYS A 103 -14.49 -11.91 14.22
CA CYS A 103 -13.11 -11.43 14.28
C CYS A 103 -12.21 -12.27 15.20
N SER A 104 -12.77 -12.89 16.25
CA SER A 104 -12.05 -13.79 17.15
C SER A 104 -11.63 -15.13 16.53
N ASP A 105 -12.19 -15.49 15.38
CA ASP A 105 -11.93 -16.79 14.74
C ASP A 105 -10.66 -16.78 13.88
N PHE A 106 -10.07 -15.61 13.67
CA PHE A 106 -8.87 -15.42 12.85
C PHE A 106 -7.66 -15.14 13.73
N VAL A 107 -6.50 -15.69 13.34
CA VAL A 107 -5.24 -15.49 14.09
C VAL A 107 -4.74 -14.05 13.90
N SER A 108 -5.11 -13.42 12.79
CA SER A 108 -4.72 -12.04 12.48
C SER A 108 -5.81 -11.27 11.74
N ALA A 109 -5.79 -9.95 11.88
CA ALA A 109 -6.68 -9.06 11.11
C ALA A 109 -6.47 -9.18 9.59
N ALA A 110 -5.26 -9.53 9.14
CA ALA A 110 -4.97 -9.76 7.73
C ALA A 110 -5.66 -11.02 7.20
N GLU A 111 -5.73 -12.06 8.02
CA GLU A 111 -6.44 -13.30 7.72
C GLU A 111 -7.96 -13.06 7.65
N ALA A 112 -8.49 -12.28 8.60
CA ALA A 112 -9.89 -11.85 8.56
C ALA A 112 -10.20 -11.05 7.27
N GLN A 113 -9.34 -10.10 6.90
CA GLN A 113 -9.49 -9.35 5.65
C GLN A 113 -9.45 -10.24 4.41
N ARG A 114 -8.52 -11.20 4.37
CA ARG A 114 -8.40 -12.14 3.27
C ARG A 114 -9.68 -12.98 3.13
N PHE A 115 -10.21 -13.49 4.24
CA PHE A 115 -11.46 -14.24 4.27
C PHE A 115 -12.66 -13.39 3.84
N PHE A 116 -12.75 -12.16 4.35
CA PHE A 116 -13.79 -11.20 3.98
C PHE A 116 -13.83 -10.96 2.46
N ILE A 117 -12.68 -10.72 1.83
CA ILE A 117 -12.58 -10.53 0.37
C ILE A 117 -12.94 -11.81 -0.38
N ALA A 118 -12.48 -12.98 0.07
CA ALA A 118 -12.81 -14.26 -0.56
C ALA A 118 -14.31 -14.56 -0.58
N ASN A 119 -15.06 -14.02 0.39
CA ASN A 119 -16.52 -14.17 0.51
C ASN A 119 -17.31 -13.00 -0.11
N GLY A 120 -16.67 -12.17 -0.94
CA GLY A 120 -17.34 -11.11 -1.71
C GLY A 120 -17.19 -9.69 -1.16
N GLY A 121 -16.39 -9.52 -0.11
CA GLY A 121 -15.93 -8.21 0.33
C GLY A 121 -15.11 -7.49 -0.76
N PRO A 122 -15.11 -6.16 -0.80
CA PRO A 122 -15.75 -5.27 0.16
C PRO A 122 -17.23 -4.96 -0.15
N THR A 123 -17.75 -5.43 -1.28
CA THR A 123 -19.12 -5.14 -1.74
C THR A 123 -20.18 -5.87 -0.91
N ARG A 124 -19.88 -7.09 -0.44
CA ARG A 124 -20.77 -7.91 0.39
C ARG A 124 -20.10 -8.23 1.71
N ASP A 125 -20.90 -8.39 2.75
CA ASP A 125 -20.42 -8.74 4.09
C ASP A 125 -21.29 -9.80 4.77
N PRO A 126 -21.30 -11.03 4.23
CA PRO A 126 -22.16 -12.09 4.74
C PRO A 126 -21.86 -12.51 6.18
N HIS A 127 -20.65 -12.23 6.64
CA HIS A 127 -20.16 -12.55 7.99
C HIS A 127 -20.09 -11.32 8.90
N ARG A 128 -20.54 -10.14 8.43
CA ARG A 128 -20.59 -8.89 9.19
C ARG A 128 -19.24 -8.50 9.81
N LEU A 129 -18.14 -8.82 9.12
CA LEU A 129 -16.77 -8.59 9.62
C LEU A 129 -16.36 -7.12 9.48
N ASP A 130 -17.02 -6.35 8.61
CA ASP A 130 -16.75 -4.93 8.37
C ASP A 130 -18.05 -4.14 8.61
N GLY A 131 -18.39 -4.02 9.90
CA GLY A 131 -19.64 -3.40 10.35
C GLY A 131 -19.71 -1.88 10.16
N ASP A 132 -18.56 -1.20 10.05
CA ASP A 132 -18.51 0.24 9.75
C ASP A 132 -18.49 0.53 8.24
N GLY A 133 -18.30 -0.49 7.41
CA GLY A 133 -18.44 -0.44 5.97
C GLY A 133 -17.28 0.27 5.28
N ASP A 134 -16.10 0.27 5.89
CA ASP A 134 -14.92 0.98 5.35
C ASP A 134 -14.09 0.15 4.36
N GLY A 135 -14.49 -1.10 4.14
CA GLY A 135 -13.82 -2.08 3.28
C GLY A 135 -12.75 -2.89 4.00
N ASN A 136 -12.57 -2.71 5.31
CA ASN A 136 -11.56 -3.37 6.14
C ASN A 136 -12.25 -4.17 7.26
N ALA A 137 -12.23 -5.49 7.13
CA ALA A 137 -12.71 -6.41 8.13
C ALA A 137 -11.94 -6.28 9.45
N CYS A 138 -12.69 -6.32 10.55
CA CYS A 138 -12.18 -6.37 11.91
C CYS A 138 -11.15 -5.25 12.17
N GLU A 139 -9.97 -5.60 12.69
CA GLU A 139 -8.91 -4.64 12.98
C GLU A 139 -7.97 -4.36 11.79
N TRP A 140 -8.32 -4.76 10.56
CA TRP A 140 -7.43 -4.61 9.41
C TRP A 140 -7.07 -3.14 9.15
N GLY A 141 -8.04 -2.23 9.27
CA GLY A 141 -7.79 -0.79 9.16
C GLY A 141 -6.77 -0.26 10.19
N ARG A 142 -6.71 -0.85 11.40
CA ARG A 142 -5.68 -0.53 12.41
C ARG A 142 -4.31 -0.99 11.96
N THR A 143 -4.21 -2.17 11.35
CA THR A 143 -2.96 -2.70 10.77
C THR A 143 -2.46 -1.79 9.64
N LEU A 144 -3.35 -1.35 8.74
CA LEU A 144 -3.00 -0.41 7.66
C LEU A 144 -2.43 0.90 8.23
N LYS A 145 -3.12 1.53 9.19
CA LYS A 145 -2.65 2.76 9.85
C LYS A 145 -1.29 2.57 10.53
N SER A 146 -1.09 1.44 11.19
CA SER A 146 0.18 1.10 11.87
C SER A 146 1.33 0.90 10.88
N SER A 147 1.06 0.22 9.76
CA SER A 147 2.02 0.06 8.66
C SER A 147 2.44 1.41 8.08
N VAL A 148 1.49 2.29 7.78
CA VAL A 148 1.78 3.65 7.29
C VAL A 148 2.62 4.42 8.30
N ALA A 149 2.27 4.41 9.59
CA ALA A 149 3.04 5.09 10.62
C ALA A 149 4.49 4.59 10.71
N LYS A 150 4.72 3.29 10.48
CA LYS A 150 6.03 2.66 10.56
C LYS A 150 6.90 2.89 9.32
N TYR A 151 6.32 2.76 8.12
CA TYR A 151 7.09 2.70 6.87
C TYR A 151 7.07 3.99 6.06
N ARG A 152 6.15 4.92 6.34
CA ARG A 152 6.09 6.21 5.64
C ARG A 152 7.39 6.98 5.87
N PRO A 153 8.11 7.41 4.81
CA PRO A 153 9.30 8.22 4.96
C PRO A 153 8.95 9.53 5.64
N LYS A 154 9.73 9.90 6.67
CA LYS A 154 9.58 11.18 7.35
C LYS A 154 9.96 12.29 6.36
N PRO A 155 9.17 13.37 6.27
CA PRO A 155 9.54 14.50 5.42
C PRO A 155 10.91 15.02 5.87
N VAL A 156 11.81 15.21 4.91
CA VAL A 156 13.10 15.84 5.18
C VAL A 156 12.80 17.25 5.63
N GLN A 157 13.03 17.54 6.91
CA GLN A 157 12.91 18.89 7.44
C GLN A 157 14.08 19.69 6.87
N TYR A 158 13.82 20.47 5.82
CA TYR A 158 14.79 21.47 5.38
C TYR A 158 14.76 22.61 6.40
N THR A 159 15.67 22.58 7.36
CA THR A 159 15.96 23.77 8.16
C THR A 159 16.56 24.81 7.25
N ALA A 160 15.77 25.81 6.87
CA ALA A 160 16.27 26.96 6.14
C ALA A 160 17.48 27.54 6.89
N PRO A 161 18.60 27.83 6.22
CA PRO A 161 19.73 28.46 6.88
C PRO A 161 19.27 29.78 7.47
N ARG A 162 19.56 29.99 8.76
CA ARG A 162 19.25 31.23 9.46
C ARG A 162 19.99 32.36 8.75
N ARG A 163 19.28 33.20 7.98
CA ARG A 163 19.86 34.37 7.33
C ARG A 163 20.05 35.46 8.39
N SER A 164 21.14 35.40 9.13
CA SER A 164 21.55 36.48 10.01
C SER A 164 22.20 37.58 9.18
N THR A 165 21.56 38.74 9.10
CA THR A 165 22.20 39.96 8.58
C THR A 165 23.32 40.32 9.55
N PRO A 166 24.59 40.39 9.12
CA PRO A 166 25.67 40.70 10.03
C PRO A 166 25.58 42.16 10.51
N THR A 167 25.89 42.40 11.79
CA THR A 167 26.00 43.75 12.33
C THR A 167 27.25 44.42 11.78
N CYS A 168 27.07 45.56 11.12
CA CYS A 168 28.17 46.33 10.53
C CYS A 168 28.77 47.33 11.51
N HIS A 169 30.09 47.45 11.46
CA HIS A 169 30.89 48.38 12.21
C HIS A 169 31.71 49.26 11.25
N THR A 170 32.00 50.49 11.66
CA THR A 170 32.83 51.44 10.90
C THR A 170 34.23 51.51 11.51
N GLY A 171 35.26 51.36 10.68
CA GLY A 171 36.66 51.43 11.11
C GLY A 171 37.22 52.86 11.14
N PRO A 172 38.43 53.06 11.71
CA PRO A 172 39.08 54.37 11.85
C PRO A 172 39.35 55.10 10.52
N ARG A 173 39.40 54.36 9.40
CA ARG A 173 39.60 54.90 8.05
C ARG A 173 38.30 54.99 7.24
N GLY A 174 37.14 54.89 7.89
CA GLY A 174 35.81 55.01 7.27
C GLY A 174 35.26 53.75 6.57
N GLY A 175 36.07 52.71 6.38
CA GLY A 175 35.61 51.43 5.79
C GLY A 175 34.68 50.64 6.72
N ARG A 176 33.71 49.93 6.12
CA ARG A 176 32.71 49.11 6.84
C ARG A 176 33.08 47.62 6.85
N PHE A 177 32.85 46.97 7.99
CA PHE A 177 33.14 45.57 8.19
C PHE A 177 32.15 44.91 9.16
N TYR A 178 32.10 43.58 9.17
CA TYR A 178 31.41 42.80 10.18
C TYR A 178 32.28 41.64 10.69
N TYR A 179 31.88 41.01 11.79
CA TYR A 179 32.52 39.79 12.29
C TYR A 179 31.75 38.55 11.81
N SER A 180 32.44 37.62 11.16
CA SER A 180 31.87 36.32 10.78
C SER A 180 31.50 35.49 12.00
N ALA A 181 30.74 34.40 11.80
CA ALA A 181 30.44 33.43 12.85
C ALA A 181 31.72 32.80 13.47
N SER A 182 32.84 32.79 12.72
CA SER A 182 34.15 32.34 13.18
C SER A 182 34.98 33.45 13.87
N GLY A 183 34.43 34.64 14.08
CA GLY A 183 35.10 35.77 14.74
C GLY A 183 36.05 36.56 13.83
N ASN A 184 36.15 36.21 12.55
CA ASN A 184 37.04 36.88 11.61
C ASN A 184 36.41 38.17 11.09
N LYS A 185 37.23 39.21 10.95
CA LYS A 185 36.81 40.49 10.36
C LYS A 185 36.67 40.35 8.84
N VAL A 186 35.48 40.66 8.31
CA VAL A 186 35.19 40.66 6.87
C VAL A 186 34.78 42.07 6.45
N TYR A 187 35.48 42.62 5.45
CA TYR A 187 35.16 43.93 4.88
C TYR A 187 34.09 43.80 3.79
N GLY A 188 33.21 44.79 3.67
CA GLY A 188 32.11 44.76 2.71
C GLY A 188 30.78 44.47 3.38
N CYS A 189 30.20 45.56 3.89
CA CYS A 189 28.80 45.74 4.23
C CYS A 189 28.54 47.26 4.33
#